data_AF-A0A7L0VVT0-F1
#
_entry.id   AF-A0A7L0VVT0-F1
#
_cell.length_a   1.000
_cell.length_b   1.000
_cell.length_c   1.000
_cell.angle_alpha   90.00
_cell.angle_beta   90.00
_cell.angle_gamma   90.00
#
_symmetry.space_group_name_H-M   'P 1'
#
loop_
_entity.id
_entity.type
_entity.pdbx_description
1 polymer ?
#
loop_
_entity_poly.entity_id
_entity_poly.type
_entity_poly.pdbx_seq_one_letter_code
_entity_poly.pdbx_strand_id
1 'polypeptide(L)'
;QFQGLQLEREMCLASNSSLARENLSLRPRLEDGKASLAIKYQELQEIREACWDKQQRLEAYLEKWSPQNALGQLQAKLDASEAEAEAQMQQFLAQDLPLDAFLESFCQSRTRSHICRTQLEKLQELLQKGKDPGGHPEAQVTSAPSCSGASPKA
;
A
#
# COMPACT_ATOMS: atom_id res chain seq x y z
N GLN A 1 77.74 -6.64 -2.95
CA GLN A 1 76.51 -5.83 -2.76
C GLN A 1 75.57 -5.90 -3.96
N PHE A 2 76.05 -5.68 -5.20
CA PHE A 2 75.23 -5.78 -6.42
C PHE A 2 74.50 -7.13 -6.63
N GLN A 3 75.18 -8.26 -6.40
CA GLN A 3 74.58 -9.60 -6.56
C GLN A 3 73.39 -9.87 -5.61
N GLY A 4 73.45 -9.36 -4.37
CA GLY A 4 72.35 -9.50 -3.41
C GLY A 4 71.11 -8.72 -3.85
N LEU A 5 71.30 -7.49 -4.34
CA LEU A 5 70.23 -6.67 -4.90
C LEU A 5 69.62 -7.29 -6.17
N GLN A 6 70.42 -7.98 -6.99
CA GLN A 6 69.92 -8.70 -8.15
C GLN A 6 69.03 -9.89 -7.74
N LEU A 7 69.46 -10.68 -6.75
CA LEU A 7 68.67 -11.81 -6.26
C LEU A 7 67.33 -11.33 -5.66
N GLU A 8 67.34 -10.27 -4.86
CA GLU A 8 66.13 -9.67 -4.28
C GLU A 8 65.17 -9.17 -5.36
N ARG A 9 65.69 -8.54 -6.42
CA ARG A 9 64.89 -8.13 -7.58
C ARG A 9 64.25 -9.33 -8.27
N GLU A 10 64.99 -10.39 -8.52
CA GLU A 10 64.46 -11.60 -9.17
C GLU A 10 63.38 -12.29 -8.32
N MET A 11 63.59 -12.39 -7.01
CA MET A 11 62.59 -12.91 -6.08
C MET A 11 61.31 -12.07 -6.09
N CYS A 12 61.44 -10.74 -6.08
CA CYS A 12 60.31 -9.83 -6.15
C CYS A 12 59.54 -9.95 -7.48
N LEU A 13 60.27 -10.04 -8.61
CA LEU A 13 59.65 -10.24 -9.93
C LEU A 13 58.94 -11.58 -10.05
N ALA A 14 59.53 -12.65 -9.52
CA ALA A 14 58.91 -13.98 -9.50
C ALA A 14 57.63 -13.98 -8.67
N SER A 15 57.67 -13.38 -7.47
CA SER A 15 56.50 -13.22 -6.59
C SER A 15 55.39 -12.40 -7.27
N ASN A 16 55.73 -11.23 -7.81
CA ASN A 16 54.78 -10.36 -8.51
C ASN A 16 54.14 -11.08 -9.72
N SER A 17 54.95 -11.82 -10.50
CA SER A 17 54.45 -12.58 -11.66
C SER A 17 53.51 -13.71 -11.24
N SER A 18 53.78 -14.39 -10.12
CA SER A 18 52.90 -15.41 -9.54
C SER A 18 51.57 -14.79 -9.13
N LEU A 19 51.60 -13.69 -8.38
CA LEU A 19 50.39 -12.97 -7.94
C LEU A 19 49.60 -12.41 -9.12
N ALA A 20 50.27 -11.87 -10.15
CA ALA A 20 49.60 -11.37 -11.35
C ALA A 20 48.86 -12.50 -12.09
N ARG A 21 49.50 -13.68 -12.21
CA ARG A 21 48.88 -14.85 -12.84
C ARG A 21 47.67 -15.34 -12.04
N GLU A 22 47.78 -15.41 -10.72
CA GLU A 22 46.67 -15.78 -9.84
C GLU A 22 45.52 -14.77 -9.94
N ASN A 23 45.80 -13.46 -9.87
CA ASN A 23 44.79 -12.41 -10.02
C ASN A 23 44.06 -12.50 -11.37
N LEU A 24 44.81 -12.72 -12.47
CA LEU A 24 44.21 -12.91 -13.79
C LEU A 24 43.34 -14.17 -13.84
N SER A 25 43.72 -15.23 -13.14
CA SER A 25 42.92 -16.47 -13.06
C SER A 25 41.62 -16.31 -12.27
N LEU A 26 41.60 -15.44 -11.26
CA LEU A 26 40.41 -15.15 -10.44
C LEU A 26 39.44 -14.17 -11.10
N ARG A 27 39.96 -13.31 -11.98
CA ARG A 27 39.22 -12.27 -12.69
C ARG A 27 37.91 -12.76 -13.35
N PRO A 28 37.88 -13.85 -14.16
CA PRO A 28 36.63 -14.33 -14.77
C PRO A 28 35.57 -14.67 -13.73
N ARG A 29 35.95 -15.41 -12.68
CA ARG A 29 35.02 -15.77 -11.59
C ARG A 29 34.45 -14.55 -10.86
N LEU A 30 35.26 -13.50 -10.67
CA LEU A 30 34.80 -12.26 -10.06
C LEU A 30 33.83 -11.50 -10.97
N GLU A 31 34.12 -11.41 -12.26
CA GLU A 31 33.23 -10.74 -13.22
C GLU A 31 31.91 -11.52 -13.39
N ASP A 32 31.94 -12.84 -13.46
CA ASP A 32 30.75 -13.69 -13.47
C ASP A 32 29.92 -13.51 -12.20
N GLY A 33 30.59 -13.46 -11.04
CA GLY A 33 29.95 -13.21 -9.75
C GLY A 33 29.27 -11.84 -9.69
N LYS A 34 29.93 -10.79 -10.19
CA LYS A 34 29.35 -9.43 -10.29
C LYS A 34 28.14 -9.41 -11.22
N ALA A 35 28.24 -10.06 -12.38
CA ALA A 35 27.14 -10.13 -13.34
C ALA A 35 25.93 -10.88 -12.75
N SER A 36 26.15 -12.03 -12.12
CA SER A 36 25.08 -12.79 -11.45
C SER A 36 24.45 -11.99 -10.32
N LEU A 37 25.24 -11.26 -9.53
CA LEU A 37 24.74 -10.43 -8.45
C LEU A 37 23.88 -9.27 -8.99
N ALA A 38 24.33 -8.61 -10.06
CA ALA A 38 23.56 -7.55 -10.71
C ALA A 38 22.19 -8.05 -11.20
N ILE A 39 22.14 -9.25 -11.79
CA ILE A 39 20.88 -9.89 -12.21
C ILE A 39 19.96 -10.11 -10.99
N LYS A 40 20.49 -10.62 -9.87
CA LYS A 40 19.70 -10.81 -8.65
C LYS A 40 19.17 -9.51 -8.05
N TYR A 41 19.96 -8.44 -8.09
CA TYR A 41 19.48 -7.12 -7.66
C TYR A 41 18.37 -6.60 -8.57
N GLN A 42 18.47 -6.82 -9.88
CA GLN A 42 17.44 -6.44 -10.84
C GLN A 42 16.13 -7.22 -10.59
N GLU A 43 16.19 -8.54 -10.47
CA GLU A 43 15.03 -9.38 -10.12
C GLU A 43 14.37 -8.91 -8.80
N LEU A 44 15.18 -8.62 -7.78
CA LEU A 44 14.68 -8.12 -6.50
C LEU A 44 13.99 -6.76 -6.64
N GLN A 45 14.53 -5.87 -7.47
CA GLN A 45 13.93 -4.57 -7.73
C GLN A 45 12.56 -4.73 -8.39
N GLU A 46 12.45 -5.56 -9.43
CA GLU A 46 11.19 -5.83 -10.12
C GLU A 46 10.13 -6.42 -9.19
N ILE A 47 10.51 -7.39 -8.34
CA ILE A 47 9.59 -7.97 -7.35
C ILE A 47 9.15 -6.92 -6.34
N ARG A 48 10.08 -6.06 -5.87
CA ARG A 48 9.77 -5.00 -4.91
C ARG A 48 8.78 -4.00 -5.49
N GLU A 49 8.99 -3.54 -6.72
CA GLU A 49 8.10 -2.63 -7.42
C GLU A 49 6.72 -3.27 -7.62
N ALA A 50 6.66 -4.53 -8.08
CA ALA A 50 5.41 -5.25 -8.24
C ALA A 50 4.65 -5.45 -6.90
N CYS A 51 5.37 -5.69 -5.80
CA CYS A 51 4.79 -5.78 -4.46
C CYS A 51 4.27 -4.43 -3.99
N TRP A 52 5.02 -3.36 -4.20
CA TRP A 52 4.62 -2.00 -3.87
C TRP A 52 3.34 -1.61 -4.61
N ASP A 53 3.27 -1.85 -5.92
CA ASP A 53 2.08 -1.56 -6.72
C ASP A 53 0.84 -2.33 -6.23
N LYS A 54 1.01 -3.62 -5.90
CA LYS A 54 -0.07 -4.44 -5.34
C LYS A 54 -0.52 -3.91 -3.98
N GLN A 55 0.42 -3.49 -3.14
CA GLN A 55 0.11 -2.92 -1.83
C GLN A 55 -0.67 -1.61 -1.97
N GLN A 56 -0.23 -0.69 -2.83
CA GLN A 56 -0.93 0.58 -3.07
C GLN A 56 -2.36 0.36 -3.59
N ARG A 57 -2.54 -0.59 -4.52
CA ARG A 57 -3.88 -0.97 -4.99
C ARG A 57 -4.74 -1.52 -3.87
N LEU A 58 -4.19 -2.40 -3.04
CA LEU A 58 -4.91 -2.99 -1.90
C LEU A 58 -5.33 -1.91 -0.90
N GLU A 59 -4.42 -1.00 -0.54
CA GLU A 59 -4.71 0.13 0.35
C GLU A 59 -5.87 0.98 -0.19
N ALA A 60 -5.84 1.34 -1.48
CA ALA A 60 -6.92 2.09 -2.11
C ALA A 60 -8.26 1.32 -2.11
N TYR A 61 -8.24 0.01 -2.34
CA TYR A 61 -9.45 -0.82 -2.25
C TYR A 61 -9.99 -0.89 -0.82
N LEU A 62 -9.12 -1.08 0.17
CA LEU A 62 -9.50 -1.14 1.58
C LEU A 62 -10.08 0.18 2.07
N GLU A 63 -9.50 1.31 1.66
CA GLU A 63 -10.03 2.64 1.96
C GLU A 63 -11.41 2.84 1.32
N LYS A 64 -11.52 2.58 0.01
CA LYS A 64 -12.76 2.76 -0.76
C LYS A 64 -13.91 1.91 -0.22
N TRP A 65 -13.64 0.68 0.19
CA TRP A 65 -14.65 -0.25 0.70
C TRP A 65 -14.64 -0.37 2.23
N SER A 66 -14.00 0.59 2.91
CA SER A 66 -14.01 0.63 4.37
C SER A 66 -15.43 0.89 4.91
N PRO A 67 -15.79 0.31 6.07
CA PRO A 67 -17.06 0.61 6.71
C PRO A 67 -17.23 2.09 7.04
N GLN A 68 -16.13 2.79 7.36
CA GLN A 68 -16.14 4.24 7.59
C GLN A 68 -16.50 5.01 6.31
N ASN A 69 -15.94 4.65 5.15
CA ASN A 69 -16.31 5.28 3.90
C ASN A 69 -17.77 4.97 3.51
N ALA A 70 -18.25 3.75 3.78
CA ALA A 70 -19.65 3.40 3.59
C ALA A 70 -20.60 4.22 4.48
N LEU A 71 -20.25 4.43 5.75
CA LEU A 71 -20.98 5.33 6.66
C LEU A 71 -21.03 6.77 6.12
N GLY A 72 -19.88 7.31 5.69
CA GLY A 72 -19.82 8.66 5.13
C GLY A 72 -20.69 8.82 3.88
N GLN A 73 -20.67 7.82 2.99
CA GLN A 73 -21.53 7.82 1.78
C GLN A 73 -23.03 7.74 2.13
N LEU A 74 -23.41 6.93 3.12
CA LEU A 74 -24.80 6.84 3.57
C LEU A 74 -25.27 8.13 4.22
N GLN A 75 -24.43 8.77 5.04
CA GLN A 75 -24.73 10.08 5.64
C GLN A 75 -24.93 11.14 4.55
N ALA A 76 -24.02 11.25 3.59
CA ALA A 76 -24.14 12.22 2.50
C ALA A 76 -25.42 12.00 1.67
N LYS A 77 -25.81 10.74 1.41
CA LYS A 77 -27.08 10.42 0.73
C LYS A 77 -28.30 10.80 1.56
N LEU A 78 -28.25 10.57 2.87
CA LEU A 78 -29.30 10.96 3.81
C LEU A 78 -29.48 12.49 3.77
N ASP A 79 -28.41 13.24 3.98
CA ASP A 79 -28.41 14.70 4.00
C ASP A 79 -28.93 15.26 2.67
N ALA A 80 -28.49 14.71 1.53
CA ALA A 80 -28.96 15.12 0.21
C ALA A 80 -30.47 14.87 0.03
N SER A 81 -30.98 13.71 0.45
CA SER A 81 -32.41 13.39 0.35
C SER A 81 -33.28 14.23 1.30
N GLU A 82 -32.76 14.60 2.48
CA GLU A 82 -33.43 15.49 3.41
C GLU A 82 -33.50 16.92 2.87
N ALA A 83 -32.39 17.43 2.32
CA ALA A 83 -32.34 18.74 1.66
C ALA A 83 -33.29 18.81 0.45
N GLU A 84 -33.36 17.74 -0.36
CA GLU A 84 -34.31 17.66 -1.47
C GLU A 84 -35.77 17.70 -0.99
N ALA A 85 -36.09 16.95 0.08
CA ALA A 85 -37.43 16.96 0.67
C ALA A 85 -37.80 18.34 1.24
N GLU A 86 -36.84 19.05 1.84
CA GLU A 86 -37.05 20.40 2.35
C GLU A 86 -37.26 21.41 1.22
N ALA A 87 -36.48 21.33 0.14
CA ALA A 87 -36.65 22.18 -1.04
C ALA A 87 -38.03 21.96 -1.69
N GLN A 88 -38.45 20.70 -1.85
CA GLN A 88 -39.79 20.36 -2.36
C GLN A 88 -40.90 20.93 -1.48
N MET A 89 -40.74 20.85 -0.15
CA MET A 89 -41.69 21.44 0.80
C MET A 89 -41.76 22.96 0.65
N GLN A 90 -40.62 23.64 0.55
CA GLN A 90 -40.56 25.09 0.39
C GLN A 90 -41.22 25.54 -0.92
N GLN A 91 -40.97 24.85 -2.03
CA GLN A 91 -41.60 25.13 -3.32
C GLN A 91 -43.11 24.94 -3.28
N PHE A 92 -43.59 23.86 -2.64
CA PHE A 92 -45.02 23.62 -2.46
C PHE A 92 -45.69 24.73 -1.62
N LEU A 93 -45.07 25.14 -0.51
CA LEU A 93 -45.57 26.24 0.32
C LEU A 93 -45.57 27.60 -0.39
N ALA A 94 -44.63 27.81 -1.30
CA ALA A 94 -44.58 28.98 -2.19
C ALA A 94 -45.61 28.92 -3.33
N GLN A 95 -46.36 27.81 -3.47
CA GLN A 95 -47.29 27.53 -4.57
C GLN A 95 -46.60 27.39 -5.94
N ASP A 96 -45.29 27.16 -5.97
CA ASP A 96 -44.48 26.94 -7.18
C ASP A 96 -44.52 25.49 -7.66
N LEU A 97 -45.10 24.58 -6.87
CA LEU A 97 -45.21 23.16 -7.16
C LEU A 97 -46.65 22.67 -6.95
N PRO A 98 -47.33 22.08 -7.96
CA PRO A 98 -48.69 21.58 -7.81
C PRO A 98 -48.73 20.35 -6.88
N LEU A 99 -49.88 20.14 -6.23
CA LEU A 99 -50.06 19.11 -5.19
C LEU A 99 -49.64 17.71 -5.66
N ASP A 100 -50.09 17.27 -6.83
CA ASP A 100 -49.81 15.91 -7.32
C ASP A 100 -48.30 15.68 -7.53
N ALA A 101 -47.61 16.67 -8.12
CA ALA A 101 -46.16 16.61 -8.34
C ALA A 101 -45.37 16.69 -7.02
N PHE A 102 -45.85 17.49 -6.06
CA PHE A 102 -45.28 17.53 -4.72
C PHE A 102 -45.41 16.16 -4.03
N LEU A 103 -46.61 15.57 -4.02
CA LEU A 103 -46.83 14.28 -3.35
C LEU A 103 -45.95 13.20 -3.95
N GLU A 104 -45.84 13.12 -5.27
CA GLU A 104 -44.97 12.14 -5.93
C GLU A 104 -43.50 12.33 -5.54
N SER A 105 -42.96 13.54 -5.72
CA SER A 105 -41.54 13.82 -5.52
C SER A 105 -41.12 13.81 -4.05
N PHE A 106 -41.97 14.34 -3.15
CA PHE A 106 -41.74 14.34 -1.71
C PHE A 106 -41.82 12.95 -1.09
N CYS A 107 -42.78 12.12 -1.52
CA CYS A 107 -42.81 10.73 -1.07
C CYS A 107 -41.52 10.00 -1.47
N GLN A 108 -41.04 10.19 -2.70
CA GLN A 108 -39.80 9.57 -3.17
C GLN A 108 -38.56 10.03 -2.38
N SER A 109 -38.40 11.33 -2.11
CA SER A 109 -37.27 11.85 -1.32
C SER A 109 -37.34 11.37 0.13
N ARG A 110 -38.54 11.35 0.74
CA ARG A 110 -38.77 10.81 2.08
C ARG A 110 -38.47 9.32 2.17
N THR A 111 -38.94 8.51 1.22
CA THR A 111 -38.63 7.08 1.18
C THR A 111 -37.12 6.85 1.12
N ARG A 112 -36.39 7.58 0.28
CA ARG A 112 -34.91 7.50 0.22
C ARG A 112 -34.25 7.90 1.54
N SER A 113 -34.70 8.99 2.17
CA SER A 113 -34.20 9.44 3.48
C SER A 113 -34.40 8.37 4.55
N HIS A 114 -35.60 7.79 4.65
CA HIS A 114 -35.89 6.73 5.62
C HIS A 114 -35.03 5.49 5.39
N ILE A 115 -34.90 5.03 4.13
CA ILE A 115 -34.03 3.90 3.79
C ILE A 115 -32.58 4.18 4.20
N CYS A 116 -32.04 5.35 3.84
CA CYS A 116 -30.65 5.71 4.18
C CYS A 116 -30.45 5.80 5.69
N ARG A 117 -31.39 6.38 6.43
CA ARG A 117 -31.33 6.47 7.90
C ARG A 117 -31.30 5.09 8.54
N THR A 118 -32.19 4.20 8.14
CA THR A 118 -32.19 2.82 8.65
C THR A 118 -30.91 2.07 8.28
N GLN A 119 -30.40 2.22 7.05
CA GLN A 119 -29.13 1.61 6.64
C GLN A 119 -27.95 2.13 7.49
N LEU A 120 -27.93 3.42 7.78
CA LEU A 120 -26.90 4.05 8.60
C LEU A 120 -26.94 3.55 10.04
N GLU A 121 -28.11 3.51 10.67
CA GLU A 121 -28.32 2.93 12.00
C GLU A 121 -27.85 1.48 12.05
N LYS A 122 -28.25 0.65 11.08
CA LYS A 122 -27.85 -0.77 11.05
C LYS A 122 -26.37 -0.99 10.82
N LEU A 123 -25.73 -0.18 9.98
CA LEU A 123 -24.28 -0.26 9.80
C LEU A 123 -23.54 0.17 11.08
N GLN A 124 -24.00 1.23 11.76
CA GLN A 124 -23.44 1.65 13.04
C GLN A 124 -23.59 0.57 14.13
N GLU A 125 -24.76 -0.08 14.23
CA GLU A 125 -25.00 -1.20 15.16
C GLU A 125 -24.03 -2.36 14.90
N LEU A 126 -23.82 -2.76 13.63
CA LEU A 126 -22.91 -3.83 13.26
C LEU A 126 -21.46 -3.50 13.65
N LEU A 127 -21.03 -2.24 13.44
CA LEU A 127 -19.68 -1.79 13.77
C LEU A 127 -19.44 -1.67 15.27
N GLN A 128 -20.48 -1.34 16.05
CA GLN A 128 -20.40 -1.34 17.51
C GLN A 128 -20.33 -2.77 18.07
N LYS A 129 -21.15 -3.70 17.55
CA LYS A 129 -21.11 -5.13 17.95
C LYS A 129 -19.77 -5.80 17.65
N GLY A 130 -19.13 -5.44 16.53
CA GLY A 130 -17.80 -5.93 16.19
C GLY A 130 -16.67 -5.39 17.08
N LYS A 131 -16.96 -4.40 17.94
CA LYS A 131 -15.98 -3.73 18.81
C LYS A 131 -16.08 -4.19 20.27
N ASP A 132 -16.98 -5.11 20.60
CA ASP A 132 -17.13 -5.68 21.94
C ASP A 132 -15.92 -6.58 22.28
N PRO A 133 -15.08 -6.24 23.28
CA PRO A 133 -13.80 -6.89 23.53
C PRO A 133 -13.92 -8.16 24.39
N GLY A 134 -14.95 -8.98 24.17
CA GLY A 134 -15.24 -10.17 24.97
C GLY A 134 -15.40 -11.44 24.13
N GLY A 135 -14.29 -11.98 23.58
CA GLY A 135 -14.38 -13.17 22.74
C GLY A 135 -13.09 -13.79 22.17
N HIS A 136 -12.00 -13.84 22.94
CA HIS A 136 -10.87 -14.79 22.80
C HIS A 136 -9.88 -14.67 21.58
N PRO A 137 -8.67 -15.28 21.70
CA PRO A 137 -7.38 -14.68 21.33
C PRO A 137 -6.75 -15.27 20.05
N GLU A 138 -5.59 -14.72 19.70
CA GLU A 138 -4.58 -15.22 18.73
C GLU A 138 -4.88 -15.02 17.22
N ALA A 139 -4.26 -13.98 16.68
CA ALA A 139 -3.20 -14.18 15.71
C ALA A 139 -2.16 -13.07 15.91
N GLN A 140 -1.07 -13.41 16.58
CA GLN A 140 0.17 -12.64 16.55
C GLN A 140 0.56 -12.49 15.08
N VAL A 141 0.32 -11.32 14.50
CA VAL A 141 1.03 -10.90 13.30
C VAL A 141 2.47 -10.70 13.76
N THR A 142 3.29 -11.71 13.50
CA THR A 142 4.74 -11.61 13.58
C THR A 142 5.16 -10.38 12.79
N SER A 143 5.62 -9.36 13.51
CA SER A 143 6.34 -8.24 12.96
C SER A 143 7.53 -8.77 12.17
N ALA A 144 7.53 -8.53 10.86
CA ALA A 144 8.70 -8.80 10.04
C ALA A 144 9.90 -8.02 10.61
N PRO A 145 11.09 -8.63 10.73
CA PRO A 145 12.27 -7.88 11.13
C PRO A 145 12.59 -6.87 10.04
N SER A 146 12.72 -5.61 10.45
CA SER A 146 13.23 -4.54 9.61
C SER A 146 14.61 -4.95 9.08
N CYS A 147 14.72 -5.17 7.76
CA CYS A 147 16.01 -5.31 7.09
C CYS A 147 16.70 -3.94 7.08
N SER A 148 17.35 -3.59 8.20
CA SER A 148 18.37 -2.57 8.23
C SER A 148 19.54 -3.04 7.35
N GLY A 149 19.56 -2.59 6.11
CA GLY A 149 20.69 -2.75 5.21
C GLY A 149 21.89 -2.02 5.80
N ALA A 150 22.77 -2.77 6.46
CA ALA A 150 24.12 -2.31 6.72
C ALA A 150 24.88 -2.30 5.39
N SER A 151 25.18 -1.11 4.88
CA SER A 151 26.11 -0.91 3.78
C SER A 151 27.50 -1.44 4.17
N PRO A 152 28.12 -2.36 3.42
CA PRO A 152 29.54 -2.58 3.54
C PRO A 152 30.24 -1.42 2.82
N LYS A 153 30.97 -0.64 3.60
CA LYS A 153 31.92 0.36 3.13
C LYS A 153 33.09 -0.38 2.48
N ALA A 154 33.39 -0.05 1.22
CA ALA A 154 34.68 -0.29 0.59
C ALA A 154 35.29 1.07 0.23
#